data_AF-A0A7S2FAM4-F1
#
_entry.id   AF-A0A7S2FAM4-F1
#
_cell.length_a   1.000
_cell.length_b   1.000
_cell.length_c   1.000
_cell.angle_alpha   90.00
_cell.angle_beta   90.00
_cell.angle_gamma   90.00
#
_symmetry.space_group_name_H-M   'P 1'
#
loop_
_entity.id
_entity.type
_entity.pdbx_description
1 polymer ?
#
loop_
_entity_poly.entity_id
_entity_poly.type
_entity_poly.pdbx_seq_one_letter_code
_entity_poly.pdbx_strand_id
1 'polypeptide(L)'
;VDKDVLDRLLHQLDYVAQSSTLDEIDYQQIFQAQHLFGDCFKPSAALLGQAREAWTKQIKSVVTSHSSFEKEVATCLDRLGIAYEVEVITEDGMHRMDMLARSNTGDGDEKLVAIECDGPFHFLRASNGTCRIDGSTYARNRDLHNLGLDVLCISVHDWHDMKKDEREAYLSGELHKRDIKHSFKCDATKPTPQASAGTYVPPHRRR
;
A
#
# COMPACT_ATOMS: atom_id res chain seq x y z
N VAL A 1 -0.66 25.46 -9.09
CA VAL A 1 0.72 25.18 -9.53
C VAL A 1 1.08 26.20 -10.59
N ASP A 2 2.26 26.81 -10.54
CA ASP A 2 2.72 27.72 -11.58
C ASP A 2 3.02 26.92 -12.86
N LYS A 3 2.27 27.21 -13.92
CA LYS A 3 2.33 26.47 -15.18
C LYS A 3 3.70 26.62 -15.85
N ASP A 4 4.32 27.79 -15.74
CA ASP A 4 5.62 28.06 -16.37
C ASP A 4 6.76 27.30 -15.69
N VAL A 5 6.63 27.07 -14.37
CA VAL A 5 7.58 26.22 -13.64
C VAL A 5 7.43 24.76 -14.07
N LEU A 6 6.20 24.28 -14.21
CA LEU A 6 5.93 22.89 -14.57
C LEU A 6 6.35 22.57 -16.00
N ASP A 7 6.06 23.47 -16.94
CA ASP A 7 6.45 23.33 -18.35
C ASP A 7 7.99 23.32 -18.50
N ARG A 8 8.72 24.13 -17.72
CA ARG A 8 10.19 24.09 -17.69
C ARG A 8 10.74 22.77 -17.14
N LEU A 9 10.14 22.26 -16.05
CA LEU A 9 10.55 20.98 -15.47
C LEU A 9 10.31 19.82 -16.44
N LEU A 10 9.17 19.81 -17.12
CA LEU A 10 8.85 18.80 -18.14
C LEU A 10 9.85 18.83 -19.30
N HIS A 11 10.18 20.01 -19.80
CA HIS A 11 11.18 20.15 -20.86
C HIS A 11 12.58 19.67 -20.41
N GLN A 12 12.96 19.94 -19.16
CA GLN A 12 14.22 19.44 -18.59
C GLN A 12 14.21 17.92 -18.46
N LEU A 13 13.11 17.33 -17.99
CA LEU A 13 12.96 15.87 -17.88
C LEU A 13 13.05 15.18 -19.23
N ASP A 14 12.37 15.70 -20.26
CA ASP A 14 12.45 15.16 -21.62
C ASP A 14 13.88 15.25 -22.18
N TYR A 15 14.57 16.37 -21.94
CA TYR A 15 15.96 16.52 -22.35
C TYR A 15 16.88 15.51 -21.65
N VAL A 16 16.73 15.32 -20.33
CA VAL A 16 17.54 14.39 -19.55
C VAL A 16 17.28 12.95 -20.00
N ALA A 17 16.02 12.56 -20.21
CA ALA A 17 15.66 11.23 -20.68
C ALA A 17 16.18 10.90 -22.09
N GLN A 18 16.36 11.92 -22.94
CA GLN A 18 16.94 11.77 -24.28
C GLN A 18 18.48 11.74 -24.27
N SER A 19 19.10 12.46 -23.33
CA SER A 19 20.55 12.63 -23.27
C SER A 19 21.24 11.69 -22.29
N SER A 20 20.49 11.03 -21.41
CA SER A 20 20.97 10.13 -20.37
C SER A 20 19.90 9.11 -19.97
N THR A 21 20.33 8.02 -19.34
CA THR A 21 19.41 7.03 -18.79
C THR A 21 18.97 7.49 -17.40
N LEU A 22 17.67 7.73 -17.23
CA LEU A 22 17.06 7.87 -15.91
C LEU A 22 17.09 6.53 -15.15
N ASP A 23 17.09 6.60 -13.83
CA ASP A 23 16.98 5.40 -13.00
C ASP A 23 15.56 4.85 -13.03
N GLU A 24 15.41 3.56 -12.73
CA GLU A 24 14.10 2.88 -12.76
C GLU A 24 13.09 3.55 -11.82
N ILE A 25 13.55 4.11 -10.69
CA ILE A 25 12.75 4.86 -9.72
C ILE A 25 12.21 6.17 -10.32
N ASP A 26 12.99 6.87 -11.14
CA ASP A 26 12.56 8.13 -11.76
C ASP A 26 11.40 7.89 -12.73
N TYR A 27 11.50 6.83 -13.53
CA TYR A 27 10.44 6.41 -14.44
C TYR A 27 9.15 6.06 -13.70
N GLN A 28 9.25 5.41 -12.55
CA GLN A 28 8.09 5.09 -11.70
C GLN A 28 7.44 6.37 -11.17
N GLN A 29 8.24 7.31 -10.66
CA GLN A 29 7.75 8.60 -10.15
C GLN A 29 7.07 9.43 -11.25
N ILE A 30 7.60 9.41 -12.48
CA ILE A 30 6.98 10.07 -13.64
C ILE A 30 5.61 9.46 -13.94
N PHE A 31 5.51 8.12 -13.94
CA PHE A 31 4.23 7.44 -14.22
C PHE A 31 3.19 7.74 -13.12
N GLN A 32 3.58 7.64 -11.85
CA GLN A 32 2.71 7.98 -10.71
C GLN A 32 2.29 9.45 -10.73
N ALA A 33 3.20 10.37 -11.04
CA ALA A 33 2.88 11.79 -11.16
C ALA A 33 1.88 12.05 -12.29
N GLN A 34 2.03 11.40 -13.44
CA GLN A 34 1.06 11.53 -14.53
C GLN A 34 -0.32 10.99 -14.12
N HIS A 35 -0.37 9.87 -13.40
CA HIS A 35 -1.62 9.32 -12.90
C HIS A 35 -2.31 10.28 -11.92
N LEU A 36 -1.57 10.78 -10.94
CA LEU A 36 -2.09 11.62 -9.86
C LEU A 36 -2.47 13.05 -10.31
N PHE A 37 -1.71 13.62 -11.22
CA PHE A 37 -1.88 15.01 -11.65
C PHE A 37 -2.59 15.12 -13.00
N GLY A 38 -2.78 14.02 -13.72
CA GLY A 38 -3.51 13.94 -14.98
C GLY A 38 -3.09 15.04 -15.95
N ASP A 39 -4.05 15.87 -16.35
CA ASP A 39 -3.83 16.95 -17.30
C ASP A 39 -2.86 18.05 -16.84
N CYS A 40 -2.53 18.09 -15.55
CA CYS A 40 -1.55 19.04 -15.04
C CYS A 40 -0.12 18.60 -15.32
N PHE A 41 0.18 17.30 -15.40
CA PHE A 41 1.53 16.78 -15.66
C PHE A 41 1.54 15.96 -16.95
N LYS A 42 2.06 16.56 -18.02
CA LYS A 42 2.02 15.99 -19.38
C LYS A 42 3.44 15.74 -19.94
N PRO A 43 4.13 14.66 -19.50
CA PRO A 43 5.36 14.24 -20.13
C PRO A 43 5.14 13.85 -21.59
N SER A 44 6.21 13.84 -22.38
CA SER A 44 6.14 13.36 -23.76
C SER A 44 5.64 11.91 -23.84
N ALA A 45 5.01 11.54 -24.95
CA ALA A 45 4.51 10.18 -25.16
C ALA A 45 5.62 9.11 -25.09
N ALA A 46 6.84 9.46 -25.52
CA ALA A 46 8.01 8.58 -25.41
C ALA A 46 8.38 8.32 -23.94
N LEU A 47 8.47 9.40 -23.15
CA LEU A 47 8.80 9.30 -21.73
C LEU A 47 7.72 8.55 -20.94
N LEU A 48 6.44 8.77 -21.24
CA LEU A 48 5.34 8.01 -20.65
C LEU A 48 5.37 6.53 -21.02
N GLY A 49 5.77 6.20 -22.26
CA GLY A 49 5.95 4.80 -22.69
C GLY A 49 6.99 4.08 -21.85
N GLN A 50 8.16 4.71 -21.66
CA GLN A 50 9.25 4.18 -20.83
C GLN A 50 8.84 4.09 -19.35
N ALA A 51 8.17 5.12 -18.84
CA ALA A 51 7.65 5.19 -17.48
C ALA A 51 6.68 4.03 -17.18
N ARG A 52 5.74 3.77 -18.11
CA ARG A 52 4.79 2.66 -18.01
C ARG A 52 5.46 1.29 -18.06
N GLU A 53 6.49 1.13 -18.90
CA GLU A 53 7.23 -0.13 -19.00
C GLU A 53 7.98 -0.43 -17.69
N ALA A 54 8.71 0.55 -17.15
CA ALA A 54 9.40 0.45 -15.86
C ALA A 54 8.43 0.13 -14.72
N TRP A 55 7.29 0.82 -14.68
CA TRP A 55 6.23 0.54 -13.71
C TRP A 55 5.69 -0.89 -13.82
N THR A 56 5.38 -1.34 -15.04
CA THR A 56 4.87 -2.69 -15.30
C THR A 56 5.87 -3.75 -14.84
N LYS A 57 7.17 -3.52 -15.08
CA LYS A 57 8.24 -4.41 -14.64
C LYS A 57 8.33 -4.46 -13.11
N GLN A 58 8.24 -3.33 -12.43
CA GLN A 58 8.24 -3.26 -10.96
C GLN A 58 7.01 -3.96 -10.36
N ILE A 59 5.80 -3.60 -10.79
CA ILE A 59 4.57 -4.15 -10.20
C ILE A 59 4.35 -5.62 -10.53
N LYS A 60 4.99 -6.14 -11.58
CA LYS A 60 5.04 -7.59 -11.87
C LYS A 60 6.22 -8.30 -11.23
N SER A 61 7.23 -7.57 -10.76
CA SER A 61 8.37 -8.20 -10.10
C SER A 61 7.87 -8.92 -8.84
N VAL A 62 8.05 -10.24 -8.84
CA VAL A 62 7.65 -11.12 -7.74
C VAL A 62 8.74 -11.02 -6.68
N VAL A 63 8.78 -9.89 -5.95
CA VAL A 63 9.56 -9.80 -4.73
C VAL A 63 8.62 -10.17 -3.59
N THR A 64 8.40 -11.46 -3.38
CA THR A 64 7.66 -11.99 -2.22
C THR A 64 8.49 -11.96 -0.94
N SER A 65 9.45 -11.05 -0.82
CA SER A 65 10.22 -10.88 0.42
C SER A 65 9.52 -9.85 1.29
N HIS A 66 8.50 -10.29 2.01
CA HIS A 66 7.88 -9.41 3.00
C HIS A 66 8.93 -9.02 4.04
N SER A 67 8.94 -7.75 4.42
CA SER A 67 9.80 -7.29 5.50
C SER A 67 9.48 -8.04 6.80
N SER A 68 10.42 -8.08 7.75
CA SER A 68 10.13 -8.64 9.08
C SER A 68 8.98 -7.91 9.75
N PHE A 69 8.85 -6.61 9.48
CA PHE A 69 7.79 -5.76 9.99
C PHE A 69 6.41 -6.17 9.44
N GLU A 70 6.25 -6.32 8.13
CA GLU A 70 5.01 -6.83 7.53
C GLU A 70 4.64 -8.21 8.09
N LYS A 71 5.61 -9.11 8.26
CA LYS A 71 5.34 -10.44 8.85
C LYS A 71 4.81 -10.37 10.27
N GLU A 72 5.28 -9.41 11.07
CA GLU A 72 4.77 -9.19 12.43
C GLU A 72 3.32 -8.71 12.42
N VAL A 73 2.98 -7.77 11.53
CA VAL A 73 1.62 -7.26 11.35
C VAL A 73 0.68 -8.38 10.86
N ALA A 74 1.11 -9.16 9.87
CA ALA A 74 0.37 -10.32 9.36
C ALA A 74 0.09 -11.35 10.46
N THR A 75 1.10 -11.68 11.28
CA THR A 75 0.94 -12.59 12.43
C THR A 75 -0.05 -12.05 13.45
N CYS A 76 -0.12 -10.72 13.62
CA CYS A 76 -1.08 -10.08 14.51
C CYS A 76 -2.51 -10.23 13.98
N LEU A 77 -2.73 -10.03 12.67
CA LEU A 77 -4.02 -10.26 12.01
C LEU A 77 -4.47 -11.72 12.14
N ASP A 78 -3.55 -12.68 11.92
CA ASP A 78 -3.83 -14.11 12.08
C ASP A 78 -4.38 -14.44 13.47
N ARG A 79 -3.76 -13.90 14.54
CA ARG A 79 -4.21 -14.14 15.92
C ARG A 79 -5.55 -13.50 16.24
N LEU A 80 -5.82 -12.35 15.65
CA LEU A 80 -7.11 -11.66 15.77
C LEU A 80 -8.21 -12.35 14.95
N GLY A 81 -7.87 -13.34 14.12
CA GLY A 81 -8.82 -14.02 13.24
C GLY A 81 -9.35 -13.13 12.12
N ILE A 82 -8.60 -12.09 11.74
CA ILE A 82 -8.96 -11.16 10.68
C ILE A 82 -8.42 -11.70 9.36
N ALA A 83 -9.27 -11.86 8.36
CA ALA A 83 -8.86 -12.30 7.04
C ALA A 83 -8.12 -11.16 6.31
N TYR A 84 -7.04 -11.49 5.60
CA TYR A 84 -6.31 -10.52 4.78
C TYR A 84 -5.67 -11.20 3.57
N GLU A 85 -5.40 -10.38 2.57
CA GLU A 85 -4.55 -10.71 1.42
C GLU A 85 -3.28 -9.86 1.48
N VAL A 86 -2.21 -10.30 0.84
CA VAL A 86 -0.91 -9.64 0.85
C VAL A 86 -0.48 -9.28 -0.56
N GLU A 87 0.29 -8.20 -0.71
CA GLU A 87 0.84 -7.74 -2.00
C GLU A 87 -0.26 -7.54 -3.07
N VAL A 88 -1.38 -6.94 -2.67
CA VAL A 88 -2.57 -6.80 -3.52
C VAL A 88 -2.40 -5.63 -4.47
N ILE A 89 -2.54 -5.90 -5.76
CA ILE A 89 -2.45 -4.88 -6.81
C ILE A 89 -3.85 -4.30 -7.08
N THR A 90 -3.95 -2.97 -7.17
CA THR A 90 -5.18 -2.26 -7.53
C THR A 90 -5.63 -2.58 -8.97
N GLU A 91 -6.93 -2.48 -9.28
CA GLU A 91 -7.45 -2.81 -10.62
C GLU A 91 -6.83 -1.97 -11.75
N ASP A 92 -6.51 -0.70 -11.48
CA ASP A 92 -5.80 0.18 -12.40
C ASP A 92 -4.31 -0.15 -12.54
N GLY A 93 -3.80 -1.08 -11.72
CA GLY A 93 -2.42 -1.49 -11.67
C GLY A 93 -1.48 -0.40 -11.16
N MET A 94 -1.96 0.61 -10.44
CA MET A 94 -1.18 1.77 -10.01
C MET A 94 -0.61 1.68 -8.61
N HIS A 95 -1.11 0.77 -7.78
CA HIS A 95 -0.58 0.54 -6.44
C HIS A 95 -0.50 -0.95 -6.14
N ARG A 96 0.51 -1.32 -5.36
CA ARG A 96 0.57 -2.60 -4.68
C ARG A 96 0.53 -2.32 -3.19
N MET A 97 -0.54 -2.77 -2.54
CA MET A 97 -0.75 -2.63 -1.11
C MET A 97 -0.05 -3.78 -0.39
N ASP A 98 0.57 -3.49 0.75
CA ASP A 98 1.23 -4.53 1.56
C ASP A 98 0.19 -5.57 1.99
N MET A 99 -0.97 -5.12 2.50
CA MET A 99 -2.09 -6.01 2.82
C MET A 99 -3.45 -5.37 2.55
N LEU A 100 -4.43 -6.22 2.26
CA LEU A 100 -5.84 -5.86 2.21
C LEU A 100 -6.59 -6.67 3.26
N ALA A 101 -6.98 -6.03 4.36
CA ALA A 101 -7.72 -6.66 5.44
C ALA A 101 -9.23 -6.62 5.18
N ARG A 102 -9.89 -7.72 5.53
CA ARG A 102 -11.33 -7.97 5.40
C ARG A 102 -11.92 -8.10 6.80
N SER A 103 -12.80 -7.17 7.16
CA SER A 103 -13.53 -7.21 8.42
C SER A 103 -15.03 -7.33 8.14
N ASN A 104 -15.65 -8.39 8.66
CA ASN A 104 -17.09 -8.56 8.57
C ASN A 104 -17.78 -7.59 9.51
N THR A 105 -18.76 -6.85 8.99
CA THR A 105 -19.65 -6.06 9.83
C THR A 105 -20.84 -6.90 10.26
N GLY A 106 -21.39 -6.61 11.44
CA GLY A 106 -22.50 -7.38 12.02
C GLY A 106 -23.80 -7.34 11.20
N ASP A 107 -23.88 -6.48 10.18
CA ASP A 107 -24.97 -6.35 9.20
C ASP A 107 -24.76 -7.19 7.93
N GLY A 108 -23.66 -7.96 7.83
CA GLY A 108 -23.39 -8.88 6.73
C GLY A 108 -22.60 -8.28 5.56
N ASP A 109 -22.14 -7.05 5.69
CA ASP A 109 -21.25 -6.42 4.73
C ASP A 109 -19.76 -6.68 5.05
N GLU A 110 -18.91 -6.47 4.04
CA GLU A 110 -17.47 -6.62 4.18
C GLU A 110 -16.79 -5.24 4.11
N LYS A 111 -16.00 -4.91 5.14
CA LYS A 111 -15.12 -3.74 5.15
C LYS A 111 -13.75 -4.15 4.62
N LEU A 112 -13.29 -3.39 3.62
CA LEU A 112 -11.95 -3.51 3.09
C LEU A 112 -11.09 -2.36 3.60
N VAL A 113 -9.93 -2.68 4.16
CA VAL A 113 -8.95 -1.70 4.62
C VAL A 113 -7.59 -2.06 4.02
N ALA A 114 -6.99 -1.11 3.31
CA ALA A 114 -5.60 -1.21 2.89
C ALA A 114 -4.72 -1.00 4.12
N ILE A 115 -3.78 -1.90 4.38
CA ILE A 115 -2.79 -1.77 5.44
C ILE A 115 -1.43 -1.56 4.77
N GLU A 116 -0.75 -0.50 5.15
CA GLU A 116 0.59 -0.14 4.67
C GLU A 116 1.55 -0.16 5.87
N CYS A 117 2.59 -1.00 5.78
CA CYS A 117 3.62 -1.18 6.79
C CYS A 117 4.79 -0.24 6.52
N ASP A 118 4.59 1.05 6.78
CA ASP A 118 5.54 2.09 6.43
C ASP A 118 6.83 2.02 7.30
N GLY A 119 7.93 1.63 6.65
CA GLY A 119 9.29 1.67 7.19
C GLY A 119 9.84 3.09 7.41
N PRO A 120 11.06 3.23 7.94
CA PRO A 120 11.59 4.53 8.38
C PRO A 120 11.81 5.52 7.23
N PHE A 121 11.98 5.03 6.00
CA PHE A 121 12.20 5.86 4.81
C PHE A 121 10.94 6.55 4.29
N HIS A 122 9.76 6.16 4.77
CA HIS A 122 8.48 6.79 4.41
C HIS A 122 8.19 8.05 5.22
N PHE A 123 9.10 8.46 6.11
CA PHE A 123 8.91 9.57 7.02
C PHE A 123 10.01 10.63 6.87
N LEU A 124 9.59 11.88 6.75
CA LEU A 124 10.42 13.06 6.93
C LEU A 124 10.54 13.36 8.42
N ARG A 125 11.79 13.51 8.90
CA ARG A 125 12.09 13.92 10.26
C ARG A 125 12.35 15.42 10.33
N ALA A 126 11.50 16.13 11.07
CA ALA A 126 11.70 17.54 11.35
C ALA A 126 12.76 17.76 12.44
N SER A 127 13.32 18.97 12.50
CA SER A 127 14.37 19.34 13.47
C SER A 127 13.92 19.26 14.93
N ASN A 128 12.61 19.35 15.19
CA ASN A 128 12.01 19.17 16.51
C ASN A 128 11.76 17.69 16.88
N GLY A 129 12.23 16.74 16.06
CA GLY A 129 12.07 15.31 16.29
C GLY A 129 10.74 14.72 15.82
N THR A 130 9.79 15.54 15.34
CA THR A 130 8.51 15.04 14.80
C THR A 130 8.72 14.34 13.46
N CYS A 131 8.05 13.21 13.26
CA CYS A 131 8.00 12.49 11.99
C CYS A 131 6.69 12.81 11.26
N ARG A 132 6.77 13.02 9.95
CA ARG A 132 5.60 13.14 9.06
C ARG A 132 5.83 12.24 7.87
N ILE A 133 4.77 11.65 7.32
CA ILE A 133 4.90 10.90 6.07
C ILE A 133 5.45 11.81 4.96
N ASP A 134 6.25 11.23 4.07
CA ASP A 134 6.80 11.95 2.93
C ASP A 134 5.74 12.20 1.84
N GLY A 135 6.14 12.94 0.80
CA GLY A 135 5.24 13.28 -0.31
C GLY A 135 4.79 12.06 -1.12
N SER A 136 5.61 11.02 -1.22
CA SER A 136 5.31 9.80 -1.97
C SER A 136 4.28 8.94 -1.24
N THR A 137 4.47 8.73 0.07
CA THR A 137 3.53 8.03 0.95
C THR A 137 2.21 8.78 1.03
N TYR A 138 2.24 10.11 1.18
CA TYR A 138 1.02 10.92 1.17
C TYR A 138 0.24 10.77 -0.15
N ALA A 139 0.95 10.80 -1.28
CA ALA A 139 0.34 10.66 -2.59
C ALA A 139 -0.29 9.27 -2.80
N ARG A 140 0.42 8.19 -2.45
CA ARG A 140 -0.09 6.79 -2.46
C ARG A 140 -1.38 6.69 -1.65
N ASN A 141 -1.35 7.12 -0.39
CA ASN A 141 -2.50 6.99 0.51
C ASN A 141 -3.72 7.74 0.00
N ARG A 142 -3.52 8.97 -0.50
CA ARG A 142 -4.60 9.77 -1.09
C ARG A 142 -5.22 9.07 -2.29
N ASP A 143 -4.42 8.42 -3.11
CA ASP A 143 -4.91 7.74 -4.31
C ASP A 143 -5.69 6.46 -3.97
N LEU A 144 -5.19 5.66 -3.03
CA LEU A 144 -5.93 4.52 -2.48
C LEU A 144 -7.28 4.96 -1.88
N HIS A 145 -7.31 6.10 -1.19
CA HIS A 145 -8.57 6.70 -0.73
C HIS A 145 -9.51 7.09 -1.87
N ASN A 146 -8.99 7.66 -2.96
CA ASN A 146 -9.79 7.98 -4.15
C ASN A 146 -10.35 6.72 -4.83
N LEU A 147 -9.68 5.57 -4.70
CA LEU A 147 -10.17 4.26 -5.13
C LEU A 147 -11.23 3.66 -4.19
N GLY A 148 -11.61 4.37 -3.13
CA GLY A 148 -12.64 3.96 -2.18
C GLY A 148 -12.16 3.03 -1.07
N LEU A 149 -10.84 2.96 -0.84
CA LEU A 149 -10.26 2.24 0.29
C LEU A 149 -10.06 3.17 1.48
N ASP A 150 -10.22 2.64 2.70
CA ASP A 150 -9.60 3.26 3.87
C ASP A 150 -8.17 2.73 4.01
N VAL A 151 -7.25 3.59 4.45
CA VAL A 151 -5.81 3.26 4.55
C VAL A 151 -5.39 3.33 6.01
N LEU A 152 -4.88 2.21 6.52
CA LEU A 152 -4.20 2.11 7.81
C LEU A 152 -2.69 2.06 7.57
N CYS A 153 -2.03 3.20 7.73
CA CYS A 153 -0.57 3.26 7.82
C CYS A 153 -0.12 2.87 9.22
N ILE A 154 0.63 1.78 9.31
CA ILE A 154 1.30 1.34 10.53
C ILE A 154 2.76 1.76 10.42
N SER A 155 3.17 2.70 11.27
CA SER A 155 4.57 3.11 11.33
C SER A 155 5.41 2.04 12.03
N VAL A 156 6.58 1.73 11.47
CA VAL A 156 7.60 0.90 12.13
C VAL A 156 8.03 1.46 13.49
N HIS A 157 7.97 2.79 13.67
CA HIS A 157 8.36 3.45 14.91
C HIS A 157 7.35 3.15 16.02
N ASP A 158 6.08 3.48 15.77
CA ASP A 158 5.00 3.25 16.73
C ASP A 158 4.85 1.75 17.04
N TRP A 159 4.97 0.90 16.01
CA TRP A 159 4.83 -0.55 16.17
C TRP A 159 5.89 -1.15 17.09
N HIS A 160 7.16 -0.77 16.92
CA HIS A 160 8.23 -1.31 17.74
C HIS A 160 8.25 -0.75 19.17
N ASP A 161 7.66 0.42 19.39
CA ASP A 161 7.48 0.98 20.74
C ASP A 161 6.34 0.29 21.52
N MET A 162 5.39 -0.35 20.82
CA MET A 162 4.29 -1.11 21.44
C MET A 162 4.70 -2.53 21.87
N LYS A 163 4.18 -2.96 23.02
CA LYS A 163 4.20 -4.37 23.44
C LYS A 163 3.23 -5.20 22.60
N LYS A 164 3.40 -6.52 22.64
CA LYS A 164 2.59 -7.50 21.90
C LYS A 164 1.07 -7.29 22.06
N ASP A 165 0.59 -7.22 23.29
CA ASP A 165 -0.85 -7.08 23.56
C ASP A 165 -1.38 -5.69 23.16
N GLU A 166 -0.52 -4.67 23.20
CA GLU A 166 -0.84 -3.31 22.75
C GLU A 166 -0.98 -3.25 21.23
N ARG A 167 -0.16 -4.00 20.48
CA ARG A 167 -0.27 -4.11 19.01
C ARG A 167 -1.57 -4.76 18.58
N GLU A 168 -1.97 -5.84 19.25
CA GLU A 168 -3.23 -6.54 18.98
C GLU A 168 -4.45 -5.63 19.26
N ALA A 169 -4.43 -4.92 20.40
CA ALA A 169 -5.47 -3.96 20.75
C ALA A 169 -5.49 -2.75 19.80
N TYR A 170 -4.33 -2.23 19.40
CA TYR A 170 -4.18 -1.16 18.43
C TYR A 170 -4.79 -1.54 17.09
N LEU A 171 -4.37 -2.68 16.51
CA LEU A 171 -4.81 -3.12 15.20
C LEU A 171 -6.32 -3.38 15.16
N SER A 172 -6.85 -4.08 16.16
CA SER A 172 -8.29 -4.31 16.31
C SER A 172 -9.06 -3.00 16.45
N GLY A 173 -8.59 -2.08 17.29
CA GLY A 173 -9.23 -0.78 17.50
C GLY A 173 -9.21 0.11 16.25
N GLU A 174 -8.09 0.14 15.52
CA GLU A 174 -7.95 0.94 14.31
C GLU A 174 -8.80 0.39 13.16
N LEU A 175 -8.86 -0.93 12.98
CA LEU A 175 -9.72 -1.55 11.97
C LEU A 175 -11.21 -1.36 12.30
N HIS A 176 -11.58 -1.37 13.58
CA HIS A 176 -12.97 -1.13 14.00
C HIS A 176 -13.45 0.30 13.72
N LYS A 177 -12.57 1.30 13.88
CA LYS A 177 -12.90 2.73 13.65
C LYS A 177 -13.04 3.08 12.17
N ARG A 178 -12.46 2.27 11.29
CA ARG A 178 -12.42 2.53 9.84
C ARG A 178 -13.71 2.09 9.19
N ASP A 179 -14.16 2.90 8.23
CA ASP A 179 -15.48 2.73 7.63
C ASP A 179 -15.51 3.30 6.22
N ILE A 180 -15.24 2.46 5.20
CA ILE A 180 -15.59 2.75 3.80
C ILE A 180 -15.99 1.46 3.05
N LYS A 181 -17.17 1.52 2.39
CA LYS A 181 -17.80 0.62 1.39
C LYS A 181 -17.86 1.37 0.04
N HIS A 182 -18.14 0.85 -1.16
CA HIS A 182 -18.19 -0.47 -1.80
C HIS A 182 -18.00 -0.13 -3.29
N SER A 183 -16.88 -0.53 -3.88
CA SER A 183 -16.71 -0.78 -5.33
C SER A 183 -15.26 -1.16 -5.66
N PHE A 184 -14.36 -1.15 -4.67
CA PHE A 184 -12.99 -1.59 -4.89
C PHE A 184 -12.97 -3.05 -5.37
N LYS A 185 -12.48 -3.25 -6.60
CA LYS A 185 -12.22 -4.56 -7.18
C LYS A 185 -10.71 -4.75 -7.19
N CYS A 186 -10.26 -5.92 -6.77
CA CYS A 186 -8.87 -6.34 -6.88
C CYS A 186 -8.73 -7.32 -8.04
N ASP A 187 -7.56 -7.36 -8.68
CA ASP A 187 -7.23 -8.42 -9.62
C ASP A 187 -6.98 -9.73 -8.83
N ALA A 188 -7.99 -10.60 -8.79
CA ALA A 188 -8.04 -11.80 -7.94
C ALA A 188 -7.15 -12.96 -8.44
N THR A 189 -6.00 -12.69 -9.04
CA THR A 189 -5.17 -13.71 -9.70
C THR A 189 -4.21 -14.48 -8.77
N LYS A 190 -4.48 -14.56 -7.46
CA LYS A 190 -3.83 -15.54 -6.57
C LYS A 190 -4.83 -16.25 -5.64
N PRO A 191 -4.73 -17.59 -5.50
CA PRO A 191 -5.59 -18.35 -4.60
C PRO A 191 -5.27 -18.00 -3.15
N THR A 192 -6.31 -17.76 -2.36
CA THR A 192 -6.27 -17.70 -0.89
C THR A 192 -5.47 -18.89 -0.36
N PRO A 193 -4.45 -18.70 0.49
CA PRO A 193 -3.92 -19.80 1.28
C PRO A 193 -5.09 -20.29 2.14
N GLN A 194 -5.60 -21.49 1.85
CA GLN A 194 -6.59 -22.12 2.70
C GLN A 194 -6.02 -22.16 4.12
N ALA A 195 -6.74 -21.54 5.06
CA ALA A 195 -6.55 -21.82 6.47
C ALA A 195 -6.53 -23.34 6.62
N SER A 196 -5.40 -23.89 7.07
CA SER A 196 -5.31 -25.30 7.37
C SER A 196 -6.37 -25.62 8.41
N ALA A 197 -7.40 -26.34 7.97
CA ALA A 197 -8.47 -26.82 8.83
C ALA A 197 -7.86 -27.79 9.86
N GLY A 198 -7.43 -27.25 10.99
CA GLY A 198 -7.14 -28.01 12.19
C GLY A 198 -8.44 -28.66 12.64
N THR A 199 -8.57 -29.95 12.38
CA THR A 199 -9.67 -30.76 12.89
C THR A 199 -9.64 -30.74 14.41
N TYR A 200 -10.56 -29.97 15.00
CA TYR A 200 -10.87 -30.04 16.41
C TYR A 200 -11.44 -31.43 16.73
N VAL A 201 -10.66 -32.25 17.45
CA VAL A 201 -11.11 -33.53 18.02
C VAL A 201 -11.49 -33.26 19.48
N PRO A 202 -12.77 -33.41 19.88
CA PRO A 202 -13.18 -33.19 21.26
C PRO A 202 -12.55 -34.25 22.19
N PRO A 203 -12.13 -33.89 23.42
CA PRO A 203 -11.58 -34.86 24.34
C PRO A 203 -12.65 -35.88 24.77
N HIS A 204 -12.36 -37.16 24.51
CA HIS A 204 -13.15 -38.27 25.03
C HIS A 204 -13.20 -38.21 26.56
N ARG A 205 -14.43 -38.13 27.10
CA ARG A 205 -14.71 -38.42 28.51
C ARG A 205 -14.23 -39.84 28.81
N ARG A 206 -13.15 -39.97 29.58
CA ARG A 206 -12.83 -41.24 30.25
C ARG A 206 -13.88 -41.46 31.34
N ARG A 207 -14.59 -42.58 31.25
CA ARG A 207 -15.27 -43.21 32.38
C ARG A 207 -14.26 -44.05 33.14
#